data_AF-A0AA87Z4C2-F1
#
_entry.id   AF-A0AA87Z4C2-F1
#
_cell.length_a   1.000
_cell.length_b   1.000
_cell.length_c   1.000
_cell.angle_alpha   90.00
_cell.angle_beta   90.00
_cell.angle_gamma   90.00
#
_symmetry.space_group_name_H-M   'P 1'
#
loop_
_entity.id
_entity.type
_entity.pdbx_description
1 polymer ?
#
loop_
_entity_poly.entity_id
_entity_poly.type
_entity_poly.pdbx_seq_one_letter_code
_entity_poly.pdbx_strand_id
1 'polypeptide(L)'
;MSHPTIAYIHNHNYGRPSAMAMATGLFPLFLALFFALSQATQIQILNMCTYTVWAAAYPGGGRQLKQGETWTLSDVSGSGRIWGRTNCDFGRDGRGRCESGDCDGLLECQANGRAPNTVGVYSVNEGNNNDDIFYVSVVEGFNVPMGVGPIGSSLEFSNCSQVRKCAADVNGVCPMELRDVAGCNNPCTVFRNNQFCCMGSICEPTIYSRFFKDLCPEAFTYPSDIGQMSSCPTGNDYRVVFCPAIDKPVSSGQSASNVRATYHIYNPAQNGWDLNSVSAYCATWDASKPLAWRKRFGWTAFCGPVGPHGQPSCGKCLRVTNTRTGARAKVRIVDQCSNGGLDLEEGVFKQIDTDGNGYTQGLLMVNYMFVNC
;
A
#
# COMPACT_ATOMS: atom_id res chain seq x y z
N MET A 1 -64.95 48.09 -16.21
CA MET A 1 -64.77 48.37 -17.65
C MET A 1 -63.42 49.03 -17.84
N SER A 2 -62.54 48.25 -18.46
CA SER A 2 -61.33 48.57 -19.23
C SER A 2 -61.07 50.03 -19.64
N HIS A 3 -59.82 50.47 -19.39
CA HIS A 3 -58.88 51.29 -20.19
C HIS A 3 -59.42 52.24 -21.28
N PRO A 4 -58.80 53.43 -21.44
CA PRO A 4 -57.62 53.50 -22.33
C PRO A 4 -56.50 54.46 -21.93
N THR A 5 -55.34 54.18 -22.54
CA THR A 5 -54.06 54.91 -22.60
C THR A 5 -54.14 56.11 -23.55
N ILE A 6 -53.37 57.18 -23.32
CA ILE A 6 -52.60 57.98 -24.30
C ILE A 6 -51.73 59.03 -23.58
N ALA A 7 -50.50 59.22 -24.07
CA ALA A 7 -49.47 60.13 -23.58
C ALA A 7 -49.49 61.49 -24.31
N TYR A 8 -49.08 62.60 -23.66
CA TYR A 8 -47.96 63.48 -24.06
C TYR A 8 -47.84 64.76 -23.17
N ILE A 9 -46.69 64.87 -22.49
CA ILE A 9 -45.79 66.00 -22.19
C ILE A 9 -46.35 67.45 -22.10
N HIS A 10 -46.10 68.13 -20.96
CA HIS A 10 -45.60 69.52 -20.98
C HIS A 10 -44.60 69.82 -19.86
N ASN A 11 -43.61 70.61 -20.25
CA ASN A 11 -42.32 70.97 -19.65
C ASN A 11 -42.43 72.06 -18.57
N HIS A 12 -41.61 72.03 -17.51
CA HIS A 12 -41.25 73.24 -16.74
C HIS A 12 -39.80 73.18 -16.22
N ASN A 13 -39.03 74.18 -16.64
CA ASN A 13 -37.66 74.52 -16.22
C ASN A 13 -37.58 74.89 -14.73
N TYR A 14 -36.41 74.71 -14.10
CA TYR A 14 -35.54 75.78 -13.57
C TYR A 14 -34.48 75.26 -12.57
N GLY A 15 -33.20 75.64 -12.78
CA GLY A 15 -32.28 76.07 -11.71
C GLY A 15 -31.47 75.03 -10.92
N ARG A 16 -30.18 74.91 -11.26
CA ARG A 16 -29.05 74.58 -10.33
C ARG A 16 -28.55 75.88 -9.65
N PRO A 17 -27.58 75.89 -8.70
CA PRO A 17 -26.95 74.82 -7.88
C PRO A 17 -26.81 75.17 -6.36
N SER A 18 -26.38 74.22 -5.52
CA SER A 18 -25.17 74.30 -4.66
C SER A 18 -25.22 73.42 -3.39
N ALA A 19 -24.24 72.50 -3.34
CA ALA A 19 -23.52 71.91 -2.20
C ALA A 19 -24.21 71.67 -0.83
N MET A 20 -24.25 70.39 -0.41
CA MET A 20 -23.93 69.97 0.97
C MET A 20 -23.42 68.52 1.02
N ALA A 21 -22.18 68.38 1.49
CA ALA A 21 -21.49 67.27 2.16
C ALA A 21 -21.84 65.80 1.80
N MET A 22 -20.93 65.13 1.06
CA MET A 22 -20.76 63.68 1.10
C MET A 22 -19.67 63.32 2.12
N ALA A 23 -20.03 62.57 3.16
CA ALA A 23 -19.10 61.83 3.99
C ALA A 23 -19.61 60.38 4.06
N THR A 24 -19.10 59.53 3.19
CA THR A 24 -19.30 58.07 3.24
C THR A 24 -17.97 57.39 2.95
N GLY A 25 -17.61 56.47 3.84
CA GLY A 25 -16.24 56.02 4.06
C GLY A 25 -15.58 55.26 2.89
N LEU A 26 -14.28 55.49 2.76
CA LEU A 26 -13.36 54.63 2.03
C LEU A 26 -13.22 53.29 2.78
N PHE A 27 -13.96 52.28 2.35
CA PHE A 27 -13.60 50.88 2.57
C PHE A 27 -12.93 50.42 1.27
N PRO A 28 -11.59 50.23 1.20
CA PRO A 28 -11.01 49.57 0.05
C PRO A 28 -11.50 48.13 0.11
N LEU A 29 -12.36 47.76 -0.82
CA LEU A 29 -12.73 46.38 -1.10
C LEU A 29 -11.45 45.67 -1.58
N PHE A 30 -10.64 45.19 -0.64
CA PHE A 30 -9.57 44.24 -0.91
C PHE A 30 -10.27 42.92 -1.28
N LEU A 31 -10.71 42.83 -2.53
CA LEU A 31 -11.10 41.56 -3.12
C LEU A 31 -9.80 40.77 -3.28
N ALA A 32 -9.36 40.14 -2.19
CA ALA A 32 -8.35 39.11 -2.26
C ALA A 32 -8.94 38.03 -3.17
N LEU A 33 -8.55 38.01 -4.45
CA LEU A 33 -8.64 36.82 -5.25
C LEU A 33 -7.78 35.78 -4.54
N PHE A 34 -8.40 35.00 -3.66
CA PHE A 34 -7.92 33.68 -3.33
C PHE A 34 -8.05 32.88 -4.63
N PHE A 35 -7.07 33.01 -5.51
CA PHE A 35 -6.76 31.92 -6.42
C PHE A 35 -6.41 30.75 -5.51
N ALA A 36 -7.35 29.82 -5.35
CA ALA A 36 -6.98 28.49 -4.91
C ALA A 36 -5.94 28.01 -5.93
N LEU A 37 -4.67 28.00 -5.53
CA LEU A 37 -3.63 27.31 -6.26
C LEU A 37 -4.07 25.84 -6.26
N SER A 38 -4.67 25.41 -7.37
CA SER A 38 -4.80 24.00 -7.69
C SER A 38 -3.38 23.43 -7.66
N GLN A 39 -3.04 22.69 -6.62
CA GLN A 39 -1.77 21.98 -6.59
C GLN A 39 -1.90 20.83 -7.57
N ALA A 40 -1.04 20.82 -8.59
CA ALA A 40 -1.04 19.79 -9.59
C ALA A 40 -0.52 18.48 -8.99
N THR A 41 -1.29 17.41 -9.13
CA THR A 41 -0.97 16.09 -8.59
C THR A 41 0.34 15.55 -9.17
N GLN A 42 1.20 15.02 -8.31
CA GLN A 42 2.44 14.35 -8.70
C GLN A 42 2.38 12.86 -8.40
N ILE A 43 3.06 12.06 -9.24
CA ILE A 43 3.31 10.65 -8.96
C ILE A 43 4.82 10.41 -8.90
N GLN A 44 5.32 10.00 -7.73
CA GLN A 44 6.71 9.59 -7.53
C GLN A 44 6.86 8.10 -7.84
N ILE A 45 7.73 7.76 -8.79
CA ILE A 45 8.05 6.38 -9.18
C ILE A 45 9.43 6.04 -8.63
N LEU A 46 9.48 5.19 -7.62
CA LEU A 46 10.70 4.81 -6.89
C LEU A 46 11.09 3.37 -7.21
N ASN A 47 12.37 3.14 -7.52
CA ASN A 47 12.91 1.79 -7.63
C ASN A 47 13.59 1.34 -6.33
N MET A 48 13.00 0.40 -5.60
CA MET A 48 13.61 -0.24 -4.43
C MET A 48 14.17 -1.63 -4.72
N CYS A 49 14.11 -2.09 -5.98
CA CYS A 49 14.72 -3.35 -6.39
C CYS A 49 16.24 -3.27 -6.26
N THR A 50 16.89 -4.42 -6.06
CA THR A 50 18.35 -4.54 -6.09
C THR A 50 18.93 -4.50 -7.51
N TYR A 51 18.06 -4.36 -8.51
CA TYR A 51 18.39 -4.34 -9.93
C TYR A 51 17.77 -3.11 -10.62
N THR A 52 18.30 -2.76 -11.78
CA THR A 52 17.79 -1.66 -12.60
C THR A 52 16.41 -2.00 -13.16
N VAL A 53 15.49 -1.04 -13.07
CA VAL A 53 14.17 -1.07 -13.69
C VAL A 53 14.08 0.10 -14.66
N TRP A 54 13.58 -0.13 -15.87
CA TRP A 54 13.19 0.94 -16.78
C TRP A 54 11.73 1.25 -16.55
N ALA A 55 11.47 2.19 -15.65
CA ALA A 55 10.13 2.68 -15.38
C ALA A 55 9.48 3.16 -16.68
N ALA A 56 8.17 2.96 -16.77
CA ALA A 56 7.36 3.36 -17.90
C ALA A 56 6.01 3.85 -17.42
N ALA A 57 5.46 4.84 -18.12
CA ALA A 57 4.15 5.39 -17.88
C ALA A 57 3.47 5.74 -19.21
N TYR A 58 2.18 5.45 -19.30
CA TYR A 58 1.35 5.90 -20.41
C TYR A 58 0.04 6.47 -19.87
N PRO A 59 -0.19 7.80 -19.99
CA PRO A 59 0.77 8.80 -20.49
C PRO A 59 1.98 8.99 -19.55
N GLY A 60 3.11 9.47 -20.08
CA GLY A 60 4.25 9.92 -19.25
C GLY A 60 5.64 9.58 -19.79
N GLY A 61 5.79 8.54 -20.61
CA GLY A 61 7.07 8.16 -21.21
C GLY A 61 7.79 7.04 -20.46
N GLY A 62 9.10 7.16 -20.25
CA GLY A 62 9.86 6.14 -19.51
C GLY A 62 11.28 6.54 -19.17
N ARG A 63 11.79 5.99 -18.06
CA ARG A 63 13.09 6.36 -17.49
C ARG A 63 13.81 5.17 -16.87
N GLN A 64 15.12 5.08 -17.09
CA GLN A 64 15.96 4.13 -16.36
C GLN A 64 16.10 4.57 -14.90
N LEU A 65 15.81 3.65 -13.97
CA LEU A 65 15.97 3.85 -12.53
C LEU A 65 16.89 2.76 -11.95
N LYS A 66 18.02 3.16 -11.39
CA LYS A 66 18.84 2.32 -10.52
C LYS A 66 18.20 2.17 -9.15
N GLN A 67 18.75 1.27 -8.32
CA GLN A 67 18.30 1.10 -6.95
C GLN A 67 18.33 2.43 -6.18
N GLY A 68 17.22 2.77 -5.55
CA GLY A 68 17.02 3.99 -4.76
C GLY A 68 16.70 5.24 -5.58
N GLU A 69 16.71 5.18 -6.91
CA GLU A 69 16.38 6.33 -7.76
C GLU A 69 14.87 6.53 -7.91
N THR A 70 14.47 7.81 -8.04
CA THR A 70 13.08 8.24 -8.18
C THR A 70 12.88 9.04 -9.46
N TRP A 71 11.77 8.81 -10.15
CA TRP A 71 11.25 9.64 -11.23
C TRP A 71 9.89 10.22 -10.86
N THR A 72 9.73 11.53 -10.96
CA THR A 72 8.45 12.20 -10.70
C THR A 72 7.73 12.50 -12.01
N LEU A 73 6.48 12.06 -12.12
CA LEU A 73 5.51 12.58 -13.08
C LEU A 73 4.83 13.80 -12.45
N SER A 74 4.86 14.92 -13.14
CA SER A 74 4.23 16.19 -12.72
C SER A 74 2.96 16.44 -13.52
N ASP A 75 2.08 17.27 -12.97
CA ASP A 75 0.84 17.70 -13.63
C ASP A 75 -0.06 16.54 -14.06
N VAL A 76 -0.11 15.48 -13.25
CA VAL A 76 -0.89 14.28 -13.56
C VAL A 76 -2.38 14.60 -13.42
N SER A 77 -3.09 14.42 -14.53
CA SER A 77 -4.54 14.47 -14.61
C SER A 77 -4.98 13.43 -15.62
N GLY A 78 -6.11 12.80 -15.37
CA GLY A 78 -6.62 11.75 -16.22
C GLY A 78 -6.33 10.33 -15.74
N SER A 79 -6.71 9.37 -16.57
CA SER A 79 -6.38 7.96 -16.40
C SER A 79 -5.04 7.57 -17.03
N GLY A 80 -4.31 6.66 -16.39
CA GLY A 80 -3.06 6.16 -16.92
C GLY A 80 -2.53 4.90 -16.25
N ARG A 81 -1.40 4.42 -16.77
CA ARG A 81 -0.73 3.19 -16.34
C ARG A 81 0.74 3.44 -16.09
N ILE A 82 1.29 2.79 -15.06
CA ILE A 82 2.70 2.82 -14.69
C ILE A 82 3.18 1.38 -14.50
N TRP A 83 4.33 1.02 -15.08
CA TRP A 83 4.91 -0.32 -14.93
C TRP A 83 6.44 -0.30 -14.96
N GLY A 84 7.04 -1.39 -14.50
CA GLY A 84 8.49 -1.60 -14.53
C GLY A 84 8.86 -2.51 -15.69
N ARG A 85 9.91 -2.17 -16.43
CA ARG A 85 10.49 -3.01 -17.50
C ARG A 85 11.84 -3.55 -17.04
N THR A 86 12.14 -4.79 -17.41
CA THR A 86 13.39 -5.48 -17.02
C THR A 86 14.23 -5.87 -18.22
N ASN A 87 15.54 -6.01 -17.98
CA ASN A 87 16.52 -6.47 -18.97
C ASN A 87 16.42 -5.71 -20.30
N CYS A 88 16.40 -4.37 -20.21
CA CYS A 88 16.31 -3.52 -21.38
C CYS A 88 17.69 -3.15 -21.92
N ASP A 89 17.77 -3.04 -23.24
CA ASP A 89 18.91 -2.46 -23.94
C ASP A 89 18.38 -1.40 -24.92
N PHE A 90 18.83 -0.16 -24.75
CA PHE A 90 18.42 0.98 -25.56
C PHE A 90 19.63 1.67 -26.17
N GLY A 91 19.56 1.93 -27.47
CA GLY A 91 20.48 2.79 -28.19
C GLY A 91 20.35 4.25 -27.78
N ARG A 92 21.26 5.08 -28.29
CA ARG A 92 21.30 6.53 -28.00
C ARG A 92 20.08 7.29 -28.52
N ASP A 93 19.36 6.73 -29.49
CA ASP A 93 18.11 7.28 -30.02
C ASP A 93 16.88 6.88 -29.17
N GLY A 94 17.08 6.21 -28.04
CA GLY A 94 16.01 5.74 -27.17
C GLY A 94 15.24 4.56 -27.75
N ARG A 95 15.75 3.90 -28.80
CA ARG A 95 15.16 2.68 -29.36
C ARG A 95 15.91 1.44 -28.92
N GLY A 96 15.20 0.34 -28.76
CA GLY A 96 15.76 -0.86 -28.17
C GLY A 96 14.71 -1.92 -27.90
N ARG A 97 14.93 -2.70 -26.84
CA ARG A 97 14.01 -3.74 -26.41
C ARG A 97 14.16 -4.02 -24.92
N CYS A 98 13.05 -4.32 -24.27
CA CYS A 98 13.01 -4.94 -22.94
C CYS A 98 12.57 -6.40 -23.03
N GLU A 99 13.00 -7.22 -22.06
CA GLU A 99 12.53 -8.60 -21.93
C GLU A 99 11.08 -8.65 -21.43
N SER A 100 10.75 -7.82 -20.43
CA SER A 100 9.39 -7.69 -19.88
C SER A 100 8.88 -6.25 -19.99
N GLY A 101 7.57 -6.08 -20.21
CA GLY A 101 6.92 -4.77 -20.22
C GLY A 101 7.31 -3.85 -21.40
N ASP A 102 7.92 -4.37 -22.46
CA ASP A 102 8.34 -3.56 -23.61
C ASP A 102 7.17 -2.79 -24.24
N CYS A 103 7.39 -1.53 -24.62
CA CYS A 103 6.39 -0.63 -25.20
C CYS A 103 6.79 -0.23 -26.62
N ASP A 104 6.86 -1.24 -27.49
CA ASP A 104 7.23 -1.14 -28.90
C ASP A 104 8.67 -0.64 -29.13
N GLY A 105 9.58 -1.10 -28.27
CA GLY A 105 11.00 -0.84 -28.36
C GLY A 105 11.41 0.60 -28.06
N LEU A 106 10.56 1.38 -27.39
CA LEU A 106 10.85 2.78 -27.02
C LEU A 106 11.25 2.91 -25.55
N LEU A 107 12.27 3.72 -25.25
CA LEU A 107 12.58 4.13 -23.88
C LEU A 107 11.43 4.98 -23.33
N GLU A 108 11.00 5.97 -24.11
CA GLU A 108 9.89 6.89 -23.80
C GLU A 108 8.57 6.33 -24.35
N CYS A 109 7.87 5.53 -23.55
CA CYS A 109 6.68 4.80 -23.98
C CYS A 109 5.56 5.71 -24.50
N GLN A 110 4.99 5.33 -25.65
CA GLN A 110 3.83 5.97 -26.28
C GLN A 110 2.61 5.03 -26.34
N ALA A 111 2.72 3.86 -25.71
CA ALA A 111 1.71 2.82 -25.66
C ALA A 111 1.89 1.99 -24.38
N ASN A 112 0.90 1.16 -24.08
CA ASN A 112 0.98 0.20 -22.97
C ASN A 112 2.08 -0.84 -23.21
N GLY A 113 2.71 -1.29 -22.13
CA GLY A 113 3.71 -2.36 -22.19
C GLY A 113 3.10 -3.74 -22.47
N ARG A 114 3.90 -4.62 -23.07
CA ARG A 114 3.54 -6.02 -23.34
C ARG A 114 3.64 -6.89 -22.09
N ALA A 115 2.70 -7.82 -21.96
CA ALA A 115 2.70 -8.85 -20.92
C ALA A 115 3.94 -9.78 -21.02
N PRO A 116 4.44 -10.32 -19.90
CA PRO A 116 3.96 -10.08 -18.54
C PRO A 116 4.46 -8.74 -17.99
N ASN A 117 3.56 -7.94 -17.41
CA ASN A 117 3.91 -6.75 -16.65
C ASN A 117 2.94 -6.48 -15.49
N THR A 118 3.49 -6.22 -14.31
CA THR A 118 2.70 -5.74 -13.17
C THR A 118 2.38 -4.27 -13.41
N VAL A 119 1.09 -3.89 -13.35
CA VAL A 119 0.64 -2.55 -13.73
C VAL A 119 0.03 -1.81 -12.54
N GLY A 120 0.49 -0.60 -12.30
CA GLY A 120 -0.17 0.37 -11.43
C GLY A 120 -1.09 1.23 -12.28
N VAL A 121 -2.38 1.23 -11.96
CA VAL A 121 -3.39 2.03 -12.67
C VAL A 121 -3.80 3.19 -11.78
N TYR A 122 -3.97 4.37 -12.40
CA TYR A 122 -4.50 5.56 -11.74
C TYR A 122 -5.57 6.22 -12.60
N SER A 123 -6.45 6.95 -11.94
CA SER A 123 -7.44 7.87 -12.50
C SER A 123 -7.49 9.07 -11.57
N VAL A 124 -6.88 10.18 -11.96
CA VAL A 124 -6.70 11.38 -11.13
C VAL A 124 -7.53 12.51 -11.71
N ASN A 125 -8.27 13.24 -10.86
CA ASN A 125 -9.17 14.32 -11.28
C ASN A 125 -10.23 13.91 -12.33
N GLU A 126 -10.58 12.62 -12.39
CA GLU A 126 -11.55 12.05 -13.33
C GLU A 126 -12.74 11.47 -12.58
N GLY A 127 -13.83 12.25 -12.48
CA GLY A 127 -15.09 11.78 -11.93
C GLY A 127 -15.98 12.89 -11.38
N ASN A 128 -17.26 12.58 -11.19
CA ASN A 128 -18.25 13.54 -10.66
C ASN A 128 -18.12 13.78 -9.14
N ASN A 129 -17.28 13.00 -8.45
CA ASN A 129 -17.18 12.97 -7.00
C ASN A 129 -15.88 13.59 -6.44
N ASN A 130 -14.99 14.14 -7.29
CA ASN A 130 -13.67 14.65 -6.90
C ASN A 130 -12.80 13.60 -6.18
N ASP A 131 -12.84 12.37 -6.66
CA ASP A 131 -12.10 11.23 -6.11
C ASP A 131 -11.09 10.73 -7.15
N ASP A 132 -9.85 10.55 -6.71
CA ASP A 132 -8.79 9.88 -7.43
C ASP A 132 -8.81 8.38 -7.11
N ILE A 133 -8.64 7.54 -8.12
CA ILE A 133 -8.65 6.08 -8.00
C ILE A 133 -7.27 5.52 -8.33
N PHE A 134 -6.82 4.53 -7.56
CA PHE A 134 -5.57 3.81 -7.86
C PHE A 134 -5.64 2.34 -7.42
N TYR A 135 -4.92 1.48 -8.15
CA TYR A 135 -4.81 0.04 -7.83
C TYR A 135 -3.63 -0.62 -8.55
N VAL A 136 -3.26 -1.83 -8.11
CA VAL A 136 -2.34 -2.73 -8.81
C VAL A 136 -3.14 -3.78 -9.58
N SER A 137 -2.74 -4.06 -10.81
CA SER A 137 -3.26 -5.12 -11.68
C SER A 137 -2.16 -6.11 -12.04
N VAL A 138 -2.49 -7.39 -11.98
CA VAL A 138 -1.74 -8.51 -12.57
C VAL A 138 -2.57 -9.25 -13.63
N VAL A 139 -3.58 -8.57 -14.19
CA VAL A 139 -4.39 -9.07 -15.32
C VAL A 139 -3.53 -9.19 -16.58
N GLU A 140 -2.51 -8.36 -16.72
CA GLU A 140 -1.49 -8.41 -17.76
C GLU A 140 -0.28 -9.30 -17.38
N GLY A 141 -0.34 -9.98 -16.22
CA GLY A 141 0.74 -10.80 -15.68
C GLY A 141 1.54 -10.08 -14.60
N PHE A 142 2.67 -10.69 -14.21
CA PHE A 142 3.56 -10.18 -13.18
C PHE A 142 5.00 -10.30 -13.65
N ASN A 143 5.79 -9.23 -13.45
CA ASN A 143 7.23 -9.24 -13.70
C ASN A 143 8.02 -8.64 -12.54
N VAL A 144 7.61 -7.48 -12.03
CA VAL A 144 8.26 -6.74 -10.95
C VAL A 144 7.24 -6.52 -9.82
N PRO A 145 7.59 -6.78 -8.55
CA PRO A 145 6.70 -6.47 -7.44
C PRO A 145 6.43 -4.96 -7.36
N MET A 146 5.21 -4.56 -7.02
CA MET A 146 4.78 -3.16 -7.08
C MET A 146 3.87 -2.78 -5.91
N GLY A 147 3.97 -1.54 -5.44
CA GLY A 147 2.97 -0.91 -4.59
C GLY A 147 2.60 0.48 -5.10
N VAL A 148 1.35 0.90 -4.90
CA VAL A 148 0.83 2.24 -5.21
C VAL A 148 0.02 2.80 -4.03
N GLY A 149 0.22 4.06 -3.70
CA GLY A 149 -0.56 4.74 -2.66
C GLY A 149 -0.20 6.22 -2.50
N PRO A 150 -0.93 6.97 -1.66
CA PRO A 150 -0.70 8.40 -1.47
C PRO A 150 0.54 8.70 -0.62
N ILE A 151 1.06 9.92 -0.74
CA ILE A 151 2.18 10.46 0.03
C ILE A 151 1.63 11.44 1.08
N GLY A 152 1.98 11.26 2.36
CA GLY A 152 1.70 12.27 3.41
C GLY A 152 0.46 12.01 4.28
N SER A 153 -0.13 13.08 4.82
CA SER A 153 -1.12 13.09 5.92
C SER A 153 -2.57 12.72 5.52
N SER A 154 -2.81 12.20 4.32
CA SER A 154 -4.12 11.70 3.89
C SER A 154 -4.54 10.38 4.56
N LEU A 155 -3.75 9.93 5.54
CA LEU A 155 -3.95 8.71 6.32
C LEU A 155 -5.18 8.74 7.25
N GLU A 156 -5.89 9.87 7.38
CA GLU A 156 -7.05 10.02 8.29
C GLU A 156 -8.41 9.70 7.64
N PHE A 157 -8.47 9.47 6.32
CA PHE A 157 -9.68 8.95 5.67
C PHE A 157 -9.55 7.44 5.48
N SER A 158 -10.57 6.68 5.90
CA SER A 158 -10.53 5.22 6.02
C SER A 158 -10.25 4.45 4.72
N ASN A 159 -10.32 5.10 3.55
CA ASN A 159 -9.98 4.50 2.25
C ASN A 159 -8.79 5.18 1.53
N CYS A 160 -8.40 6.41 1.91
CA CYS A 160 -7.29 7.15 1.30
C CYS A 160 -5.94 6.87 2.00
N SER A 161 -5.89 5.89 2.88
CA SER A 161 -4.67 5.45 3.56
C SER A 161 -4.13 4.11 3.04
N GLN A 162 -4.86 3.47 2.12
CA GLN A 162 -4.58 2.09 1.71
C GLN A 162 -3.63 2.06 0.51
N VAL A 163 -2.36 1.78 0.78
CA VAL A 163 -1.42 1.31 -0.24
C VAL A 163 -1.95 0.00 -0.80
N ARG A 164 -2.03 -0.12 -2.13
CA ARG A 164 -2.31 -1.38 -2.83
C ARG A 164 -1.00 -1.95 -3.33
N LYS A 165 -0.75 -3.24 -3.13
CA LYS A 165 0.51 -3.86 -3.58
C LYS A 165 0.38 -5.30 -4.04
N CYS A 166 1.32 -5.71 -4.87
CA CYS A 166 1.64 -7.09 -5.16
C CYS A 166 3.16 -7.25 -4.94
N ALA A 167 3.53 -7.62 -3.71
CA ALA A 167 4.92 -7.67 -3.24
C ALA A 167 5.50 -9.09 -3.16
N ALA A 168 4.68 -10.12 -3.37
CA ALA A 168 5.10 -11.51 -3.31
C ALA A 168 6.06 -11.88 -4.47
N ASP A 169 6.83 -12.96 -4.29
CA ASP A 169 7.65 -13.55 -5.35
C ASP A 169 6.79 -14.45 -6.26
N VAL A 170 5.96 -13.82 -7.09
CA VAL A 170 5.08 -14.55 -8.03
C VAL A 170 5.89 -15.29 -9.09
N ASN A 171 7.01 -14.72 -9.55
CA ASN A 171 7.88 -15.35 -10.55
C ASN A 171 8.48 -16.68 -10.03
N GLY A 172 8.91 -16.71 -8.77
CA GLY A 172 9.51 -17.90 -8.15
C GLY A 172 8.55 -19.10 -8.05
N VAL A 173 7.25 -18.84 -7.89
CA VAL A 173 6.21 -19.88 -7.73
C VAL A 173 5.21 -19.94 -8.90
N CYS A 174 5.53 -19.29 -10.02
CA CYS A 174 4.64 -19.23 -11.18
C CYS A 174 4.29 -20.64 -11.70
N PRO A 175 2.98 -20.96 -11.91
CA PRO A 175 2.55 -22.20 -12.53
C PRO A 175 3.23 -22.43 -13.87
N MET A 176 3.55 -23.68 -14.18
CA MET A 176 4.32 -24.02 -15.37
C MET A 176 3.63 -23.57 -16.67
N GLU A 177 2.31 -23.56 -16.69
CA GLU A 177 1.48 -23.15 -17.83
C GLU A 177 1.51 -21.63 -18.08
N LEU A 178 1.89 -20.86 -17.07
CA LEU A 178 1.91 -19.39 -17.09
C LEU A 178 3.34 -18.82 -17.11
N ARG A 179 4.35 -19.65 -16.87
CA ARG A 179 5.74 -19.24 -16.75
C ARG A 179 6.28 -18.72 -18.08
N ASP A 180 6.95 -17.57 -18.01
CA ASP A 180 7.66 -16.94 -19.10
C ASP A 180 9.08 -16.57 -18.63
N VAL A 181 10.02 -16.39 -19.55
CA VAL A 181 11.35 -15.86 -19.18
C VAL A 181 11.24 -14.44 -18.62
N ALA A 182 10.26 -13.67 -19.11
CA ALA A 182 9.98 -12.30 -18.71
C ALA A 182 9.20 -12.17 -17.38
N GLY A 183 8.71 -13.28 -16.80
CA GLY A 183 7.94 -13.28 -15.57
C GLY A 183 6.85 -14.36 -15.52
N CYS A 184 5.68 -14.01 -15.00
CA CYS A 184 4.51 -14.88 -14.91
C CYS A 184 3.33 -14.27 -15.69
N ASN A 185 2.94 -14.88 -16.80
CA ASN A 185 1.79 -14.42 -17.58
C ASN A 185 0.47 -14.65 -16.83
N ASN A 186 -0.52 -13.79 -17.10
CA ASN A 186 -1.89 -14.08 -16.72
C ASN A 186 -2.51 -15.10 -17.70
N PRO A 187 -3.44 -15.97 -17.26
CA PRO A 187 -4.11 -16.92 -18.15
C PRO A 187 -4.81 -16.26 -19.35
N CYS A 188 -5.29 -15.02 -19.27
CA CYS A 188 -5.86 -14.35 -20.44
C CYS A 188 -4.83 -14.19 -21.57
N THR A 189 -3.61 -13.78 -21.24
CA THR A 189 -2.50 -13.62 -22.18
C THR A 189 -2.16 -14.94 -22.89
N VAL A 190 -2.15 -16.04 -22.12
CA VAL A 190 -1.75 -17.38 -22.59
C VAL A 190 -2.87 -18.05 -23.39
N PHE A 191 -4.06 -18.15 -22.82
CA PHE A 191 -5.14 -18.98 -23.36
C PHE A 191 -6.12 -18.23 -24.26
N ARG A 192 -6.19 -16.89 -24.15
CA ARG A 192 -6.95 -15.99 -25.04
C ARG A 192 -8.40 -16.40 -25.30
N ASN A 193 -9.09 -16.88 -24.28
CA ASN A 193 -10.47 -17.35 -24.37
C ASN A 193 -11.39 -16.58 -23.41
N ASN A 194 -12.70 -16.73 -23.58
CA ASN A 194 -13.68 -16.00 -22.79
C ASN A 194 -13.59 -16.30 -21.27
N GLN A 195 -13.21 -17.53 -20.90
CA GLN A 195 -13.10 -17.93 -19.49
C GLN A 195 -12.08 -17.08 -18.73
N PHE A 196 -10.96 -16.72 -19.37
CA PHE A 196 -9.89 -15.96 -18.72
C PHE A 196 -9.89 -14.47 -19.07
N CYS A 197 -10.41 -14.10 -20.25
CA CYS A 197 -10.39 -12.73 -20.75
C CYS A 197 -11.73 -11.99 -20.62
N CYS A 198 -12.81 -12.67 -20.26
CA CYS A 198 -14.11 -12.04 -19.95
C CYS A 198 -14.62 -11.20 -21.14
N MET A 199 -14.50 -11.76 -22.35
CA MET A 199 -14.86 -11.12 -23.61
C MET A 199 -16.39 -10.95 -23.71
N GLY A 200 -16.89 -9.81 -23.25
CA GLY A 200 -18.31 -9.42 -23.36
C GLY A 200 -19.23 -9.94 -22.25
N SER A 201 -18.68 -10.49 -21.16
CA SER A 201 -19.47 -10.94 -20.01
C SER A 201 -18.64 -10.87 -18.73
N ILE A 202 -19.32 -10.77 -17.58
CA ILE A 202 -18.69 -10.94 -16.27
C ILE A 202 -18.25 -12.41 -16.15
N CYS A 203 -17.01 -12.63 -15.72
CA CYS A 203 -16.41 -13.94 -15.57
C CYS A 203 -16.14 -14.27 -14.09
N GLU A 204 -16.09 -15.56 -13.77
CA GLU A 204 -15.82 -16.06 -12.42
C GLU A 204 -14.33 -16.30 -12.17
N PRO A 205 -13.85 -16.27 -10.91
CA PRO A 205 -12.49 -16.64 -10.57
C PRO A 205 -12.13 -18.06 -11.01
N THR A 206 -10.92 -18.22 -11.54
CA THR A 206 -10.34 -19.50 -11.97
C THR A 206 -9.24 -19.95 -11.02
N ILE A 207 -8.71 -21.17 -11.19
CA ILE A 207 -7.56 -21.64 -10.42
C ILE A 207 -6.34 -20.72 -10.59
N TYR A 208 -6.17 -20.14 -11.79
CA TYR A 208 -5.05 -19.27 -12.10
C TYR A 208 -5.24 -17.87 -11.49
N SER A 209 -6.43 -17.29 -11.55
CA SER A 209 -6.66 -15.98 -10.91
C SER A 209 -6.60 -16.09 -9.38
N ARG A 210 -7.05 -17.21 -8.79
CA ARG A 210 -6.86 -17.50 -7.35
C ARG A 210 -5.39 -17.63 -6.97
N PHE A 211 -4.56 -18.26 -7.81
CA PHE A 211 -3.10 -18.29 -7.59
C PHE A 211 -2.52 -16.87 -7.44
N PHE A 212 -2.86 -15.95 -8.34
CA PHE A 212 -2.43 -14.56 -8.21
C PHE A 212 -3.05 -13.88 -6.98
N LYS A 213 -4.30 -14.20 -6.64
CA LYS A 213 -5.00 -13.58 -5.51
C LYS A 213 -4.42 -13.99 -4.16
N ASP A 214 -4.01 -15.24 -4.02
CA ASP A 214 -3.40 -15.76 -2.80
C ASP A 214 -2.05 -15.08 -2.51
N LEU A 215 -1.29 -14.76 -3.56
CA LEU A 215 0.00 -14.07 -3.46
C LEU A 215 -0.15 -12.54 -3.35
N CYS A 216 -1.15 -12.00 -4.04
CA CYS A 216 -1.39 -10.57 -4.17
C CYS A 216 -2.87 -10.27 -3.90
N PRO A 217 -3.31 -10.39 -2.64
CA PRO A 217 -4.71 -10.19 -2.27
C PRO A 217 -5.18 -8.78 -2.61
N GLU A 218 -4.26 -7.81 -2.64
CA GLU A 218 -4.53 -6.39 -2.88
C GLU A 218 -4.59 -5.99 -4.38
N ALA A 219 -4.34 -6.94 -5.30
CA ALA A 219 -4.30 -6.69 -6.73
C ALA A 219 -5.55 -7.20 -7.46
N PHE A 220 -5.83 -6.61 -8.62
CA PHE A 220 -6.74 -7.17 -9.61
C PHE A 220 -6.07 -8.34 -10.32
N THR A 221 -6.72 -9.50 -10.32
CA THR A 221 -6.13 -10.76 -10.79
C THR A 221 -6.80 -11.33 -12.03
N TYR A 222 -8.00 -10.83 -12.36
CA TYR A 222 -8.74 -11.12 -13.58
C TYR A 222 -9.66 -9.93 -13.93
N PRO A 223 -10.17 -9.81 -15.16
CA PRO A 223 -10.88 -8.60 -15.61
C PRO A 223 -12.13 -8.22 -14.80
N SER A 224 -12.83 -9.20 -14.22
CA SER A 224 -14.03 -8.96 -13.39
C SER A 224 -13.76 -9.08 -11.88
N ASP A 225 -12.50 -8.97 -11.45
CA ASP A 225 -12.14 -8.97 -10.02
C ASP A 225 -12.73 -7.73 -9.34
N ILE A 226 -13.75 -7.94 -8.51
CA ILE A 226 -14.42 -6.87 -7.78
C ILE A 226 -13.73 -6.66 -6.42
N GLY A 227 -13.22 -5.45 -6.17
CA GLY A 227 -12.95 -4.99 -4.79
C GLY A 227 -11.50 -4.74 -4.39
N GLN A 228 -10.68 -4.10 -5.24
CA GLN A 228 -9.30 -3.74 -4.88
C GLN A 228 -8.90 -2.30 -5.26
N MET A 229 -9.86 -1.46 -5.65
CA MET A 229 -9.57 -0.05 -5.93
C MET A 229 -9.50 0.74 -4.62
N SER A 230 -8.48 1.58 -4.48
CA SER A 230 -8.46 2.62 -3.45
C SER A 230 -8.99 3.92 -4.05
N SER A 231 -9.70 4.69 -3.24
CA SER A 231 -10.18 6.02 -3.58
C SER A 231 -9.62 7.04 -2.58
N CYS A 232 -9.18 8.18 -3.10
CA CYS A 232 -8.68 9.33 -2.36
C CYS A 232 -9.38 10.59 -2.84
N PRO A 233 -9.67 11.58 -1.97
CA PRO A 233 -10.05 12.90 -2.44
C PRO A 233 -8.99 13.46 -3.40
N THR A 234 -9.41 14.18 -4.43
CA THR A 234 -8.50 14.89 -5.34
C THR A 234 -7.58 15.86 -4.60
N GLY A 235 -6.34 16.01 -5.10
CA GLY A 235 -5.33 16.94 -4.57
C GLY A 235 -4.26 16.27 -3.70
N ASN A 236 -4.18 14.95 -3.76
CA ASN A 236 -3.10 14.18 -3.13
C ASN A 236 -1.98 13.89 -4.12
N ASP A 237 -0.75 13.79 -3.62
CA ASP A 237 0.36 13.19 -4.36
C ASP A 237 0.43 11.69 -4.11
N TYR A 238 0.94 10.94 -5.10
CA TYR A 238 1.02 9.48 -5.03
C TYR A 238 2.45 8.98 -5.23
N ARG A 239 2.67 7.73 -4.81
CA ARG A 239 3.91 7.01 -5.03
C ARG A 239 3.64 5.62 -5.60
N VAL A 240 4.36 5.28 -6.65
CA VAL A 240 4.55 3.91 -7.14
C VAL A 240 5.94 3.44 -6.69
N VAL A 241 6.02 2.27 -6.08
CA VAL A 241 7.28 1.66 -5.63
C VAL A 241 7.47 0.33 -6.34
N PHE A 242 8.57 0.14 -7.05
CA PHE A 242 9.03 -1.16 -7.52
C PHE A 242 9.82 -1.88 -6.43
N CYS A 243 9.56 -3.18 -6.27
CA CYS A 243 10.03 -3.98 -5.14
C CYS A 243 9.78 -3.27 -3.80
N PRO A 244 8.53 -2.88 -3.49
CA PRO A 244 8.23 -2.38 -2.15
C PRO A 244 8.69 -3.44 -1.16
N ALA A 245 9.02 -3.01 0.06
CA ALA A 245 9.20 -3.97 1.13
C ALA A 245 7.98 -4.90 1.10
N ILE A 246 8.23 -6.22 1.07
CA ILE A 246 7.14 -7.15 1.36
C ILE A 246 6.72 -6.71 2.75
N ASP A 247 5.57 -6.04 2.90
CA ASP A 247 4.89 -6.16 4.17
C ASP A 247 4.54 -7.64 4.17
N LYS A 248 5.43 -8.45 4.75
CA LYS A 248 5.11 -9.80 5.15
C LYS A 248 3.74 -9.65 5.80
N PRO A 249 2.75 -10.49 5.48
CA PRO A 249 1.53 -10.53 6.24
C PRO A 249 1.88 -10.93 7.68
N VAL A 250 2.27 -9.94 8.43
CA VAL A 250 2.05 -9.73 9.82
C VAL A 250 0.88 -8.76 9.69
N SER A 251 -0.30 -9.33 9.44
CA SER A 251 -1.50 -8.55 9.21
C SER A 251 -1.55 -7.40 10.21
N SER A 252 -1.72 -6.19 9.71
CA SER A 252 -2.16 -5.03 10.49
C SER A 252 -3.59 -5.21 11.04
N GLY A 253 -4.00 -6.45 11.33
CA GLY A 253 -5.33 -6.85 11.80
C GLY A 253 -5.39 -8.15 12.62
N GLN A 254 -4.31 -8.94 12.75
CA GLN A 254 -4.24 -10.06 13.71
C GLN A 254 -3.77 -9.51 15.05
N SER A 255 -4.77 -9.08 15.80
CA SER A 255 -4.64 -8.75 17.20
C SER A 255 -5.69 -9.51 17.97
N ALA A 256 -5.34 -9.92 19.17
CA ALA A 256 -6.30 -10.43 20.12
C ALA A 256 -6.19 -9.62 21.42
N SER A 257 -7.34 -9.39 22.01
CA SER A 257 -7.47 -8.66 23.27
C SER A 257 -7.85 -9.62 24.39
N ASN A 258 -7.50 -9.27 25.62
CA ASN A 258 -7.79 -10.09 26.80
C ASN A 258 -7.32 -11.55 26.65
N VAL A 259 -6.09 -11.72 26.17
CA VAL A 259 -5.43 -13.02 26.04
C VAL A 259 -4.64 -13.29 27.30
N ARG A 260 -4.69 -14.55 27.77
CA ARG A 260 -3.85 -15.00 28.88
C ARG A 260 -2.40 -15.08 28.43
N ALA A 261 -1.50 -14.43 29.14
CA ALA A 261 -0.07 -14.62 29.01
C ALA A 261 0.48 -15.23 30.31
N THR A 262 1.23 -16.32 30.22
CA THR A 262 2.04 -16.82 31.33
C THR A 262 3.52 -16.58 31.05
N TYR A 263 4.40 -17.06 31.90
CA TYR A 263 5.84 -16.94 31.67
C TYR A 263 6.50 -18.31 31.53
N HIS A 264 7.58 -18.33 30.75
CA HIS A 264 8.46 -19.47 30.58
C HIS A 264 9.92 -19.03 30.78
N ILE A 265 10.72 -19.90 31.39
CA ILE A 265 12.09 -19.58 31.78
C ILE A 265 13.04 -20.08 30.67
N TYR A 266 13.22 -19.27 29.63
CA TYR A 266 14.17 -19.56 28.55
C TYR A 266 15.61 -19.19 28.90
N ASN A 267 15.83 -18.22 29.80
CA ASN A 267 17.14 -17.66 30.15
C ASN A 267 18.05 -17.32 28.93
N PRO A 268 17.54 -16.58 27.93
CA PRO A 268 18.21 -16.42 26.65
C PRO A 268 19.59 -15.75 26.75
N ALA A 269 19.79 -14.83 27.70
CA ALA A 269 21.11 -14.22 27.89
C ALA A 269 22.16 -15.23 28.40
N GLN A 270 21.76 -16.18 29.24
CA GLN A 270 22.67 -17.17 29.84
C GLN A 270 23.04 -18.29 28.86
N ASN A 271 22.14 -18.62 27.94
CA ASN A 271 22.35 -19.67 26.94
C ASN A 271 22.90 -19.13 25.60
N GLY A 272 23.33 -17.87 25.53
CA GLY A 272 23.87 -17.27 24.31
C GLY A 272 22.80 -17.04 23.21
N TRP A 273 21.54 -16.91 23.61
CA TRP A 273 20.37 -16.75 22.76
C TRP A 273 20.19 -17.93 21.79
N ASP A 274 20.68 -19.11 22.13
CA ASP A 274 20.66 -20.28 21.26
C ASP A 274 19.31 -21.03 21.37
N LEU A 275 18.55 -21.03 20.27
CA LEU A 275 17.25 -21.70 20.22
C LEU A 275 17.38 -23.22 20.40
N ASN A 276 18.50 -23.82 19.97
CA ASN A 276 18.72 -25.27 20.16
C ASN A 276 18.91 -25.61 21.65
N SER A 277 19.56 -24.73 22.40
CA SER A 277 19.87 -24.97 23.81
C SER A 277 18.65 -25.11 24.71
N VAL A 278 17.52 -24.53 24.29
CA VAL A 278 16.24 -24.60 24.99
C VAL A 278 15.23 -25.51 24.30
N SER A 279 15.65 -26.23 23.25
CA SER A 279 14.77 -27.06 22.43
C SER A 279 13.53 -26.30 21.92
N ALA A 280 13.69 -25.01 21.57
CA ALA A 280 12.58 -24.19 21.11
C ALA A 280 12.00 -24.79 19.82
N TYR A 281 10.67 -24.82 19.68
CA TYR A 281 10.03 -25.36 18.48
C TYR A 281 10.57 -24.74 17.19
N CYS A 282 10.87 -23.43 17.18
CA CYS A 282 11.36 -22.74 15.99
C CYS A 282 12.85 -22.96 15.71
N ALA A 283 13.59 -23.70 16.55
CA ALA A 283 15.03 -23.95 16.36
C ALA A 283 15.33 -24.55 14.99
N THR A 284 14.46 -25.45 14.50
CA THR A 284 14.57 -26.08 13.17
C THR A 284 14.76 -25.09 12.02
N TRP A 285 14.14 -23.90 12.11
CA TRP A 285 14.15 -22.91 11.02
C TRP A 285 14.94 -21.64 11.35
N ASP A 286 15.02 -21.26 12.63
CA ASP A 286 15.55 -19.97 13.06
C ASP A 286 16.84 -20.06 13.89
N ALA A 287 17.34 -21.26 14.22
CA ALA A 287 18.57 -21.38 15.01
C ALA A 287 19.81 -20.78 14.32
N SER A 288 19.89 -20.86 12.99
CA SER A 288 21.02 -20.33 12.21
C SER A 288 20.98 -18.80 12.03
N LYS A 289 19.95 -18.11 12.52
CA LYS A 289 19.86 -16.65 12.40
C LYS A 289 21.01 -15.97 13.16
N PRO A 290 21.50 -14.81 12.67
CA PRO A 290 22.58 -14.08 13.32
C PRO A 290 22.26 -13.78 14.79
N LEU A 291 23.28 -13.78 15.66
CA LEU A 291 23.10 -13.46 17.09
C LEU A 291 22.37 -12.12 17.29
N ALA A 292 22.67 -11.11 16.47
CA ALA A 292 22.01 -9.82 16.49
C ALA A 292 20.48 -9.92 16.25
N TRP A 293 20.04 -10.88 15.44
CA TRP A 293 18.61 -11.14 15.20
C TRP A 293 17.97 -11.85 16.39
N ARG A 294 18.66 -12.86 16.95
CA ARG A 294 18.18 -13.68 18.08
C ARG A 294 18.02 -12.87 19.35
N LYS A 295 18.92 -11.91 19.60
CA LYS A 295 18.93 -11.04 20.79
C LYS A 295 18.14 -9.73 20.68
N ARG A 296 17.57 -9.42 19.52
CA ARG A 296 16.99 -8.09 19.25
C ARG A 296 15.75 -7.79 20.09
N PHE A 297 14.95 -8.83 20.38
CA PHE A 297 13.67 -8.72 21.09
C PHE A 297 13.56 -9.87 22.09
N GLY A 298 12.74 -9.68 23.13
CA GLY A 298 12.44 -10.74 24.10
C GLY A 298 11.74 -11.93 23.43
N TRP A 299 11.82 -13.10 24.04
CA TRP A 299 11.26 -14.34 23.47
C TRP A 299 9.85 -14.62 23.98
N THR A 300 9.06 -15.36 23.19
CA THR A 300 7.76 -15.87 23.60
C THR A 300 7.44 -17.19 22.88
N ALA A 301 6.68 -18.07 23.53
CA ALA A 301 5.87 -19.07 22.82
C ALA A 301 4.57 -18.44 22.33
N PHE A 302 4.01 -18.96 21.24
CA PHE A 302 2.75 -18.48 20.69
C PHE A 302 1.74 -19.60 20.44
N CYS A 303 0.55 -19.43 20.98
CA CYS A 303 -0.63 -20.24 20.69
C CYS A 303 -1.92 -19.42 20.88
N GLY A 304 -1.82 -18.11 20.64
CA GLY A 304 -2.92 -17.17 20.81
C GLY A 304 -4.04 -17.41 19.79
N PRO A 305 -5.27 -16.95 20.08
CA PRO A 305 -6.46 -17.31 19.31
C PRO A 305 -6.51 -16.69 17.90
N VAL A 306 -5.65 -15.70 17.62
CA VAL A 306 -5.63 -14.96 16.35
C VAL A 306 -4.20 -14.83 15.87
N GLY A 307 -3.84 -15.56 14.81
CA GLY A 307 -2.50 -15.51 14.22
C GLY A 307 -2.11 -16.82 13.54
N PRO A 308 -0.98 -16.84 12.81
CA PRO A 308 -0.39 -18.09 12.35
C PRO A 308 0.05 -18.97 13.51
N HIS A 309 -0.11 -20.29 13.37
CA HIS A 309 0.36 -21.31 14.32
C HIS A 309 1.41 -22.22 13.68
N GLY A 310 2.21 -22.91 14.49
CA GLY A 310 3.28 -23.80 14.03
C GLY A 310 4.38 -23.04 13.28
N GLN A 311 5.04 -23.68 12.33
CA GLN A 311 6.14 -23.09 11.56
C GLN A 311 5.86 -21.67 11.02
N PRO A 312 4.66 -21.36 10.47
CA PRO A 312 4.31 -19.99 10.03
C PRO A 312 4.40 -18.89 11.09
N SER A 313 4.39 -19.21 12.39
CA SER A 313 4.52 -18.22 13.47
C SER A 313 5.98 -17.90 13.80
N CYS A 314 6.91 -18.82 13.49
CA CYS A 314 8.32 -18.72 13.86
C CYS A 314 8.98 -17.45 13.34
N GLY A 315 9.67 -16.77 14.25
CA GLY A 315 10.42 -15.56 13.95
C GLY A 315 9.57 -14.30 13.75
N LYS A 316 8.22 -14.38 13.79
CA LYS A 316 7.35 -13.19 13.78
C LYS A 316 7.42 -12.44 15.11
N CYS A 317 7.08 -11.15 15.09
CA CYS A 317 7.10 -10.30 16.28
C CYS A 317 5.70 -9.87 16.71
N LEU A 318 5.53 -9.72 18.02
CA LEU A 318 4.32 -9.22 18.65
C LEU A 318 4.64 -7.94 19.42
N ARG A 319 3.73 -6.96 19.39
CA ARG A 319 3.65 -5.92 20.42
C ARG A 319 2.63 -6.39 21.44
N VAL A 320 3.10 -6.71 22.64
CA VAL A 320 2.28 -7.18 23.76
C VAL A 320 2.07 -6.01 24.72
N THR A 321 0.83 -5.82 25.17
CA THR A 321 0.41 -4.76 26.08
C THR A 321 -0.31 -5.39 27.27
N ASN A 322 0.18 -5.17 28.48
CA ASN A 322 -0.54 -5.52 29.71
C ASN A 322 -1.83 -4.70 29.78
N THR A 323 -2.99 -5.35 29.84
CA THR A 323 -4.30 -4.66 29.80
C THR A 323 -4.56 -3.83 31.05
N ARG A 324 -3.89 -4.14 32.16
CA ARG A 324 -4.09 -3.50 33.45
C ARG A 324 -3.18 -2.29 33.66
N THR A 325 -1.90 -2.40 33.28
CA THR A 325 -0.93 -1.30 33.46
C THR A 325 -0.69 -0.48 32.19
N GLY A 326 -1.05 -1.01 31.02
CA GLY A 326 -0.72 -0.41 29.74
C GLY A 326 0.74 -0.54 29.32
N ALA A 327 1.59 -1.17 30.14
CA ALA A 327 3.00 -1.42 29.84
C ALA A 327 3.14 -2.34 28.62
N ARG A 328 4.19 -2.11 27.80
CA ARG A 328 4.35 -2.76 26.50
C ARG A 328 5.75 -3.33 26.31
N ALA A 329 5.81 -4.42 25.57
CA ALA A 329 7.06 -4.98 25.06
C ALA A 329 6.88 -5.47 23.62
N LYS A 330 7.98 -5.46 22.86
CA LYS A 330 8.05 -6.17 21.58
C LYS A 330 8.78 -7.49 21.80
N VAL A 331 8.17 -8.58 21.39
CA VAL A 331 8.70 -9.94 21.52
C VAL A 331 8.75 -10.65 20.18
N ARG A 332 9.59 -11.67 20.09
CA ARG A 332 9.71 -12.58 18.96
C ARG A 332 9.22 -13.97 19.35
N ILE A 333 8.40 -14.54 18.47
CA ILE A 333 7.91 -15.92 18.60
C ILE A 333 9.07 -16.87 18.28
N VAL A 334 9.47 -17.67 19.26
CA VAL A 334 10.53 -18.68 19.13
C VAL A 334 10.03 -20.09 19.45
N ASP A 335 8.85 -20.21 20.02
CA ASP A 335 8.30 -21.48 20.47
C ASP A 335 6.77 -21.55 20.28
N GLN A 336 6.19 -22.72 20.54
CA GLN A 336 4.75 -22.97 20.51
C GLN A 336 4.24 -23.35 21.90
N CYS A 337 2.96 -23.09 22.16
CA CYS A 337 2.29 -23.49 23.39
C CYS A 337 0.92 -24.13 23.09
N SER A 338 0.17 -24.53 24.13
CA SER A 338 -1.19 -25.09 23.98
C SER A 338 -2.22 -24.46 24.93
N ASN A 339 -1.86 -23.38 25.63
CA ASN A 339 -2.72 -22.73 26.63
C ASN A 339 -3.67 -21.66 26.05
N GLY A 340 -3.71 -21.52 24.72
CA GLY A 340 -4.56 -20.56 24.02
C GLY A 340 -4.08 -19.11 24.10
N GLY A 341 -2.81 -18.87 24.43
CA GLY A 341 -2.27 -17.53 24.69
C GLY A 341 -0.80 -17.37 24.35
N LEU A 342 -0.05 -16.75 25.26
CA LEU A 342 1.39 -16.49 25.13
C LEU A 342 2.14 -17.05 26.34
N ASP A 343 3.33 -17.59 26.13
CA ASP A 343 4.28 -17.85 27.22
C ASP A 343 5.50 -16.95 27.03
N LEU A 344 5.47 -15.79 27.68
CA LEU A 344 6.51 -14.78 27.59
C LEU A 344 7.77 -15.26 28.30
N GLU A 345 8.94 -14.90 27.79
CA GLU A 345 10.16 -15.04 28.59
C GLU A 345 10.03 -14.26 29.91
N GLU A 346 10.50 -14.83 31.01
CA GLU A 346 10.27 -14.30 32.37
C GLU A 346 10.71 -12.84 32.53
N GLY A 347 11.86 -12.45 31.97
CA GLY A 347 12.33 -11.08 31.94
C GLY A 347 11.36 -10.12 31.24
N VAL A 348 10.79 -10.53 30.10
CA VAL A 348 9.74 -9.76 29.40
C VAL A 348 8.46 -9.68 30.24
N PHE A 349 8.04 -10.81 30.83
CA PHE A 349 6.85 -10.86 31.67
C PHE A 349 6.96 -9.85 32.83
N LYS A 350 8.08 -9.86 33.55
CA LYS A 350 8.39 -8.91 34.63
C LYS A 350 8.50 -7.47 34.11
N GLN A 351 9.05 -7.26 32.91
CA GLN A 351 9.15 -5.94 32.29
C GLN A 351 7.77 -5.27 32.09
N ILE A 352 6.73 -6.04 31.74
CA ILE A 352 5.39 -5.49 31.50
C ILE A 352 4.44 -5.65 32.70
N ASP A 353 4.83 -6.39 33.75
CA ASP A 353 4.10 -6.49 35.02
C ASP A 353 4.56 -5.42 36.03
N THR A 354 4.39 -4.15 35.66
CA THR A 354 5.01 -3.01 36.38
C THR A 354 4.53 -2.77 37.80
N ASP A 355 3.54 -3.51 38.29
CA ASP A 355 3.05 -3.46 39.67
C ASP A 355 3.06 -4.84 40.37
N GLY A 356 3.66 -5.87 39.75
CA GLY A 356 3.92 -7.18 40.36
C GLY A 356 2.71 -8.10 40.56
N ASN A 357 1.51 -7.67 40.19
CA ASN A 357 0.28 -8.46 40.38
C ASN A 357 0.27 -9.71 39.49
N GLY A 358 0.71 -9.58 38.24
CA GLY A 358 0.69 -10.69 37.30
C GLY A 358 1.63 -11.82 37.69
N TYR A 359 2.82 -11.48 38.20
CA TYR A 359 3.81 -12.46 38.66
C TYR A 359 3.30 -13.21 39.89
N THR A 360 2.65 -12.51 40.82
CA THR A 360 1.98 -13.12 41.98
C THR A 360 0.86 -14.08 41.58
N GLN A 361 0.10 -13.74 40.53
CA GLN A 361 -1.01 -14.55 40.01
C GLN A 361 -0.56 -15.64 39.03
N GLY A 362 0.71 -15.65 38.62
CA GLY A 362 1.24 -16.55 37.60
C GLY A 362 0.72 -16.30 36.18
N LEU A 363 0.06 -15.15 35.93
CA LEU A 363 -0.44 -14.78 34.61
C LEU A 363 -0.64 -13.26 34.47
N LEU A 364 -0.66 -12.80 33.23
CA LEU A 364 -1.12 -11.48 32.82
C LEU A 364 -2.30 -11.62 31.85
N MET A 365 -3.20 -10.65 31.87
CA MET A 365 -4.10 -10.40 30.75
C MET A 365 -3.44 -9.38 29.82
N VAL A 366 -3.32 -9.74 28.54
CA VAL A 366 -2.62 -8.92 27.56
C VAL A 366 -3.44 -8.73 26.29
N ASN A 367 -3.22 -7.60 25.63
CA ASN A 367 -3.52 -7.45 24.21
C ASN A 367 -2.23 -7.69 23.43
N TYR A 368 -2.29 -8.41 22.32
CA TYR A 368 -1.16 -8.48 21.40
C TYR A 368 -1.59 -8.10 20.00
N MET A 369 -0.62 -7.61 19.24
CA MET A 369 -0.75 -7.49 17.80
C MET A 369 0.54 -7.92 17.13
N PHE A 370 0.38 -8.58 16.00
CA PHE A 370 1.47 -8.89 15.09
C PHE A 370 2.06 -7.57 14.56
N VAL A 371 3.39 -7.40 14.70
CA VAL A 371 4.13 -6.20 14.27
C VAL A 371 5.43 -6.55 13.56
N ASN A 372 5.98 -5.59 12.81
CA ASN A 372 7.28 -5.75 12.17
C ASN A 372 8.41 -5.95 13.20
N CYS A 373 9.23 -6.96 12.89
CA CYS A 373 10.58 -7.12 13.40
C CYS A 373 11.53 -6.24 12.57
#